data_AF-A0A252BQB0-F1
#
_entry.id   AF-A0A252BQB0-F1
#
_cell.length_a   1.000
_cell.length_b   1.000
_cell.length_c   1.000
_cell.angle_alpha   90.00
_cell.angle_beta   90.00
_cell.angle_gamma   90.00
#
_symmetry.space_group_name_H-M   'P 1'
#
loop_
_entity.id
_entity.type
_entity.pdbx_description
1 polymer ?
#
loop_
_entity_poly.entity_id
_entity_poly.type
_entity_poly.pdbx_seq_one_letter_code
_entity_poly.pdbx_strand_id
1 'polypeptide(L)'
;MQSIFDTLLSFILMLLGFIVAAVAFVEVAARAVLSSIGIHGQFQTVLLLCLLCALIVVAFRIFGRLLAVLLTAAFVVYLLHALLGVPPNIPVRENSSEKAITL
;
A
#
# COMPACT_ATOMS: atom_id res chain seq x y z
N MET A 1 2.79 -16.84 9.16
CA MET A 1 3.27 -15.46 8.95
C MET A 1 3.92 -15.26 7.57
N GLN A 2 4.68 -16.22 7.05
CA GLN A 2 5.41 -16.09 5.77
C GLN A 2 4.53 -15.88 4.53
N SER A 3 3.42 -16.62 4.41
CA SER A 3 2.48 -16.50 3.27
C SER A 3 1.84 -15.11 3.11
N ILE A 4 1.63 -14.37 4.22
CA ILE A 4 1.09 -13.01 4.18
C ILE A 4 2.15 -12.03 3.64
N PHE A 5 3.41 -12.22 4.05
CA PHE A 5 4.54 -11.44 3.56
C PHE A 5 4.78 -11.66 2.06
N ASP A 6 4.76 -12.91 1.57
CA ASP A 6 4.93 -13.19 0.13
C ASP A 6 3.82 -12.58 -0.73
N THR A 7 2.58 -12.59 -0.22
CA THR A 7 1.44 -11.99 -0.92
C THR A 7 1.57 -10.46 -0.97
N LEU A 8 1.96 -9.82 0.14
CA LEU A 8 2.22 -8.37 0.18
C LEU A 8 3.35 -7.98 -0.78
N LEU A 9 4.43 -8.75 -0.78
CA LEU A 9 5.60 -8.46 -1.61
C LEU A 9 5.27 -8.64 -3.10
N SER A 10 4.55 -9.70 -3.47
CA SER A 10 4.03 -9.89 -4.83
C SER A 10 3.10 -8.77 -5.25
N PHE A 11 2.22 -8.31 -4.35
CA PHE A 11 1.29 -7.22 -4.64
C PHE A 11 2.01 -5.88 -4.87
N ILE A 12 3.02 -5.57 -4.05
CA ILE A 12 3.85 -4.37 -4.21
C ILE A 12 4.62 -4.42 -5.53
N LEU A 13 5.22 -5.55 -5.87
CA LEU A 13 5.94 -5.73 -7.13
C LEU A 13 5.00 -5.62 -8.34
N MET A 14 3.80 -6.21 -8.26
CA MET A 14 2.78 -6.11 -9.30
C MET A 14 2.32 -4.65 -9.49
N LEU A 15 2.06 -3.93 -8.40
CA LEU A 15 1.72 -2.52 -8.44
C LEU A 15 2.84 -1.68 -9.04
N LEU A 16 4.09 -1.92 -8.64
CA LEU A 16 5.25 -1.22 -9.18
C LEU A 16 5.38 -1.47 -10.69
N GLY A 17 5.24 -2.72 -11.13
CA GLY A 17 5.26 -3.08 -12.55
C GLY A 17 4.13 -2.40 -13.32
N PHE A 18 2.93 -2.35 -12.74
CA PHE A 18 1.78 -1.66 -13.34
C PHE A 18 2.02 -0.15 -13.51
N ILE A 19 2.62 0.50 -12.52
CA ILE A 19 3.00 1.92 -12.60
C ILE A 19 3.98 2.14 -13.74
N VAL A 20 5.07 1.37 -13.76
CA VAL A 20 6.12 1.51 -14.78
C VAL A 20 5.54 1.27 -16.18
N ALA A 21 4.69 0.25 -16.34
CA ALA A 21 4.02 -0.06 -17.60
C ALA A 21 3.10 1.09 -18.06
N ALA A 22 2.31 1.66 -17.16
CA ALA A 22 1.44 2.79 -17.47
C ALA A 22 2.25 4.03 -17.88
N VAL A 23 3.34 4.33 -17.18
CA VAL A 23 4.24 5.45 -17.51
C VAL A 23 4.88 5.25 -18.88
N ALA A 24 5.42 4.06 -19.14
CA ALA A 24 6.04 3.73 -20.42
C ALA A 24 5.03 3.82 -21.58
N PHE A 25 3.79 3.35 -21.38
CA PHE A 25 2.73 3.45 -22.38
C PHE A 25 2.44 4.90 -22.75
N VAL A 26 2.27 5.76 -21.75
CA VAL A 26 2.01 7.20 -21.98
C VAL A 26 3.20 7.88 -22.64
N GLU A 27 4.44 7.52 -22.27
CA GLU A 27 5.64 8.07 -22.92
C GLU A 27 5.69 7.71 -24.41
N VAL A 28 5.42 6.45 -24.77
CA VAL A 28 5.40 6.00 -26.17
C VAL A 28 4.30 6.71 -26.96
N ALA A 29 3.10 6.83 -26.37
CA ALA A 29 1.99 7.55 -27.00
C ALA A 29 2.32 9.04 -27.22
N ALA A 30 2.87 9.71 -26.22
CA ALA A 30 3.29 11.10 -26.33
C ALA A 30 4.39 11.28 -27.37
N ARG A 31 5.37 10.36 -27.42
CA ARG A 31 6.43 10.39 -28.43
C ARG A 31 5.87 10.27 -29.85
N ALA A 32 4.89 9.40 -30.06
CA ALA A 32 4.21 9.26 -31.35
C ALA A 32 3.44 10.54 -31.74
N VAL A 33 2.76 11.19 -30.79
CA VAL A 33 2.06 12.46 -31.03
C VAL A 33 3.03 13.60 -31.32
N LEU A 34 4.14 13.72 -30.59
CA LEU A 34 5.13 14.77 -30.87
C LEU A 34 5.77 14.58 -32.25
N SER A 35 6.05 13.33 -32.63
CA SER A 35 6.58 13.01 -33.95
C SER A 35 5.57 13.31 -35.05
N SER A 36 4.27 13.06 -34.84
CA SER A 36 3.23 13.36 -35.84
C SER A 36 3.01 14.86 -36.03
N ILE A 37 3.30 15.70 -35.02
CA ILE A 37 3.25 17.16 -35.10
C ILE A 37 4.54 17.74 -35.72
N GLY A 38 5.54 16.91 -36.03
CA GLY A 38 6.79 17.35 -36.65
C GLY A 38 7.84 17.83 -35.65
N ILE A 39 7.60 17.65 -34.34
CA ILE A 39 8.56 18.03 -33.29
C ILE A 39 9.60 16.92 -33.18
N HIS A 40 10.81 17.21 -33.69
CA HIS A 40 11.95 16.31 -33.66
C HIS A 40 13.14 16.96 -32.94
N GLY A 41 14.07 16.12 -32.46
CA GLY A 41 15.33 16.58 -31.87
C GLY A 41 15.21 17.02 -30.41
N GLN A 42 15.99 18.02 -30.01
CA GLN A 42 16.20 18.37 -28.60
C GLN A 42 14.92 18.80 -27.87
N PHE A 43 14.00 19.48 -28.56
CA PHE A 43 12.70 19.87 -28.00
C PHE A 43 11.81 18.67 -27.65
N GLN A 44 11.85 17.60 -28.44
CA GLN A 44 11.10 16.37 -28.16
C GLN A 44 11.59 15.73 -26.86
N THR A 45 12.90 15.67 -26.65
CA THR A 45 13.50 15.13 -25.44
C THR A 45 13.14 15.95 -24.21
N VAL A 46 13.17 17.28 -24.30
CA VAL A 46 12.81 18.16 -23.17
C VAL A 46 11.32 18.02 -22.82
N LEU A 47 10.44 17.95 -23.82
CA LEU A 47 9.00 17.75 -23.60
C LEU A 47 8.70 16.39 -23.00
N LEU A 48 9.33 15.32 -23.50
CA LEU A 48 9.20 13.97 -22.94
C LEU A 48 9.72 13.90 -21.50
N LEU A 49 10.83 14.56 -21.20
CA LEU A 49 11.36 14.64 -19.84
C LEU A 49 10.39 15.38 -18.90
N CYS A 50 9.82 16.49 -19.37
CA CYS A 50 8.83 17.25 -18.60
C CYS A 50 7.55 16.43 -18.36
N LEU A 51 7.07 15.72 -19.39
CA LEU A 51 5.95 14.80 -19.30
C LEU A 51 6.24 13.66 -18.31
N LEU A 52 7.43 13.08 -18.37
CA LEU A 52 7.86 12.02 -17.44
C LEU A 52 7.84 12.53 -16.00
N CYS A 53 8.42 13.70 -15.73
CA CYS A 53 8.36 14.32 -14.39
C CYS A 53 6.91 14.53 -13.92
N ALA A 54 6.03 15.03 -14.78
CA ALA A 54 4.62 15.20 -14.46
C ALA A 54 3.94 13.86 -14.14
N LEU A 55 4.20 12.81 -14.94
CA LEU A 55 3.67 11.48 -14.71
C LEU A 55 4.16 10.86 -13.41
N ILE A 56 5.44 11.05 -13.09
CA ILE A 56 6.03 10.60 -11.82
C ILE A 56 5.28 11.26 -10.65
N VAL A 57 5.10 12.58 -10.67
CA VAL A 57 4.39 13.31 -9.60
C VAL A 57 2.94 12.81 -9.46
N VAL A 58 2.24 12.63 -10.58
CA VAL A 58 0.86 12.12 -10.59
C VAL A 58 0.80 10.68 -10.06
N ALA A 59 1.72 9.82 -10.47
CA ALA A 59 1.82 8.44 -9.99
C ALA A 59 2.06 8.43 -8.47
N PHE A 60 3.07 9.13 -7.97
CA PHE A 60 3.33 9.21 -6.53
C PHE A 60 2.12 9.75 -5.75
N ARG A 61 1.39 10.71 -6.31
CA ARG A 61 0.18 11.26 -5.67
C ARG A 61 -0.97 10.26 -5.61
N ILE A 62 -1.23 9.52 -6.69
CA ILE A 62 -2.32 8.53 -6.76
C ILE A 62 -1.98 7.31 -5.90
N PHE A 63 -0.78 6.74 -6.09
CA PHE A 63 -0.34 5.55 -5.37
C PHE A 63 -0.07 5.82 -3.90
N GLY A 64 0.48 7.00 -3.55
CA GLY A 64 0.61 7.42 -2.15
C GLY A 64 -0.74 7.50 -1.44
N ARG A 65 -1.79 7.96 -2.13
CA ARG A 65 -3.14 8.00 -1.58
C ARG A 65 -3.75 6.60 -1.45
N LEU A 66 -3.55 5.72 -2.43
CA LEU A 66 -3.99 4.32 -2.36
C LEU A 66 -3.29 3.55 -1.24
N LEU A 67 -1.97 3.72 -1.10
CA LEU A 67 -1.20 3.13 0.00
C LEU A 67 -1.64 3.68 1.35
N ALA A 68 -1.90 4.98 1.47
CA ALA A 68 -2.41 5.56 2.70
C ALA A 68 -3.78 4.97 3.08
N VAL A 69 -4.68 4.79 2.11
CA VAL A 69 -5.97 4.13 2.34
C VAL A 69 -5.78 2.68 2.78
N LEU A 70 -4.92 1.93 2.10
CA LEU A 70 -4.66 0.52 2.42
C LEU A 70 -4.01 0.37 3.81
N LEU A 71 -3.06 1.23 4.15
CA LEU A 71 -2.42 1.29 5.46
C LEU A 71 -3.45 1.61 6.54
N THR A 72 -4.32 2.60 6.29
CA THR A 72 -5.38 2.98 7.22
C THR A 72 -6.35 1.81 7.42
N ALA A 73 -6.76 1.12 6.35
CA ALA A 73 -7.63 -0.04 6.43
C ALA A 73 -6.97 -1.18 7.23
N ALA A 74 -5.70 -1.49 6.94
CA ALA A 74 -4.94 -2.49 7.69
C ALA A 74 -4.81 -2.11 9.17
N PHE A 75 -4.57 -0.83 9.47
CA PHE A 75 -4.48 -0.32 10.83
C PHE A 75 -5.82 -0.41 11.56
N VAL A 76 -6.93 -0.06 10.89
CA VAL A 76 -8.29 -0.20 11.45
C VAL A 76 -8.61 -1.66 11.73
N VAL A 77 -8.32 -2.58 10.82
CA VAL A 77 -8.53 -4.03 11.05
C VAL A 77 -7.69 -4.50 12.23
N TYR A 78 -6.42 -4.09 12.31
CA TYR A 78 -5.55 -4.41 13.44
C TYR A 78 -6.09 -3.87 14.76
N LEU A 79 -6.56 -2.62 14.79
CA LEU A 79 -7.12 -1.96 15.97
C LEU A 79 -8.44 -2.60 16.39
N LEU A 80 -9.30 -2.96 15.43
CA LEU A 80 -10.54 -3.68 15.68
C LEU A 80 -10.27 -5.09 16.22
N HIS A 81 -9.24 -5.77 15.70
CA HIS A 81 -8.79 -7.05 16.21
C HIS A 81 -8.19 -6.94 17.62
N ALA A 82 -7.45 -5.87 17.92
CA ALA A 82 -6.92 -5.61 19.25
C ALA A 82 -8.02 -5.22 20.27
N LEU A 83 -9.04 -4.49 19.82
CA LEU A 83 -10.13 -4.01 20.67
C LEU A 83 -11.19 -5.09 20.93
N LEU A 84 -11.52 -5.90 19.92
CA LEU A 84 -12.41 -7.08 20.06
C LEU A 84 -11.68 -8.31 20.61
N GLY A 85 -10.34 -8.31 20.58
CA GLY A 85 -9.47 -9.36 21.09
C GLY A 85 -9.16 -9.27 22.60
N VAL A 86 -10.02 -8.61 23.40
CA VAL A 86 -9.99 -8.72 24.87
C VAL A 86 -10.79 -9.97 25.26
N PRO A 87 -10.16 -11.11 25.58
CA PRO A 87 -10.89 -12.19 26.24
C PRO A 87 -11.32 -11.71 27.64
N PRO A 88 -12.60 -11.86 28.04
CA PRO A 88 -13.00 -11.71 29.43
C PRO A 88 -12.51 -12.94 30.21
N ASN A 89 -11.21 -13.01 30.42
CA ASN A 89 -10.57 -13.88 31.37
C ASN A 89 -10.25 -12.98 32.57
N ILE A 90 -11.28 -12.73 33.37
CA ILE A 90 -11.10 -12.32 34.76
C ILE A 90 -10.99 -13.65 35.51
N PRO A 91 -9.81 -14.06 36.00
CA PRO A 91 -9.76 -15.11 37.00
C PRO A 91 -10.43 -14.52 38.25
N VAL A 92 -11.67 -14.93 38.50
CA VAL A 92 -12.36 -14.70 39.76
C VAL A 92 -11.46 -15.26 40.85
N ARG A 93 -10.92 -14.37 41.68
CA ARG A 93 -10.19 -14.68 42.90
C ARG A 93 -11.16 -15.31 43.88
N GLU A 94 -11.31 -16.62 43.83
CA GLU A 94 -11.96 -17.38 44.90
C GLU A 94 -10.96 -17.52 46.05
N ASN A 95 -10.92 -16.51 46.91
CA ASN A 95 -10.38 -16.66 48.25
C ASN A 95 -11.56 -16.64 49.22
N SER A 96 -12.05 -17.81 49.61
CA SER A 96 -12.62 -18.01 50.94
C SER A 96 -12.78 -19.49 51.26
N SER A 97 -11.92 -19.93 52.19
CA SER A 97 -12.40 -20.54 53.43
C SER A 97 -13.17 -21.86 53.29
N GLU A 98 -12.43 -22.96 53.12
CA GLU A 98 -12.88 -24.24 53.66
C GLU A 98 -11.80 -24.83 54.58
N LYS A 99 -11.92 -24.45 55.85
CA LYS A 99 -11.89 -25.40 56.97
C LYS A 99 -10.52 -25.99 57.34
N ALA A 100 -9.80 -25.22 58.16
CA ALA A 100 -9.26 -25.81 59.39
C ALA A 100 -10.35 -26.60 60.14
N ILE A 101 -9.96 -27.59 60.96
CA ILE A 101 -10.78 -28.53 61.78
C ILE A 101 -10.98 -29.86 61.02
N THR A 102 -10.11 -30.87 61.09
CA THR A 102 -9.92 -31.95 62.12
C THR A 102 -9.76 -33.23 61.28
N LEU A 103 -8.93 -34.24 61.54
CA LEU A 103 -8.10 -34.69 62.66
C LEU A 103 -7.08 -35.67 62.04
#